data_AF-A0A8C8VK01-F1
#
_entry.id   AF-A0A8C8VK01-F1
#
_cell.length_a   1.000
_cell.length_b   1.000
_cell.length_c   1.000
_cell.angle_alpha   90.00
_cell.angle_beta   90.00
_cell.angle_gamma   90.00
#
_symmetry.space_group_name_H-M   'P 1'
#
loop_
_entity.id
_entity.type
_entity.pdbx_description
1 polymer ?
#
loop_
_entity_poly.entity_id
_entity_poly.type
_entity_poly.pdbx_seq_one_letter_code
_entity_poly.pdbx_strand_id
1 'polypeptide(L)'
;MGRQQETGPAMLLLLCLLPSACTGIRQSRSRRCAHLHYWHSQAKACVPCEDGYSHHIPLHGKEFTENCGVRDEGGRFASPTQDCPPGFFNDGRFLLCQNCSVCPPGTQHTPCTQLSDTQCCFPGHRQGPDGKCQPRCCFPNKPCPPKVRAEIHCTRPTATSLGSSTLTLLSVSGTTLPPGGHGAPSDATGCIGYVIIFTPVLLVAVGLVLCWTQWGRCPCSGLGPLAKHHPPLHTLSTEEATSLTATTPVFAGVPLQRLLDNADVLEQLIMLLDPEGKAGGGTRHLAARYGLSATWIDYTYSLRSTRSPLRATLETVAARQPDATVGELAELLAAIGRKDALQVLEGLQQEV
;
A
#
# COMPACT_ATOMS: atom_id res chain seq x y z
N MET A 1 81.75 20.99 -35.22
CA MET A 1 80.56 21.82 -35.52
C MET A 1 79.73 21.09 -36.57
N GLY A 2 78.49 20.69 -36.23
CA GLY A 2 77.54 20.12 -37.19
C GLY A 2 76.75 18.89 -36.70
N ARG A 3 75.42 19.07 -36.64
CA ARG A 3 74.28 18.11 -36.77
C ARG A 3 74.13 16.97 -35.76
N GLN A 4 73.02 16.98 -34.99
CA GLN A 4 71.72 16.28 -35.17
C GLN A 4 71.64 15.15 -34.10
N GLN A 5 70.54 14.88 -33.41
CA GLN A 5 69.20 14.62 -33.92
C GLN A 5 68.14 14.67 -32.79
N GLU A 6 66.89 14.87 -33.22
CA GLU A 6 65.64 15.03 -32.47
C GLU A 6 65.24 13.86 -31.54
N THR A 7 64.42 14.17 -30.53
CA THR A 7 63.16 13.46 -30.27
C THR A 7 62.17 14.39 -29.56
N GLY A 8 61.01 14.62 -30.16
CA GLY A 8 59.93 15.47 -29.66
C GLY A 8 59.11 14.88 -28.50
N PRO A 9 58.17 15.66 -27.93
CA PRO A 9 57.36 15.21 -26.81
C PRO A 9 56.29 14.23 -27.29
N ALA A 10 56.30 13.03 -26.72
CA ALA A 10 55.24 12.04 -26.85
C ALA A 10 53.97 12.54 -26.15
N MET A 11 53.22 13.40 -26.85
CA MET A 11 51.81 13.70 -26.57
C MET A 11 50.97 12.60 -27.22
N LEU A 12 50.97 11.40 -26.61
CA LEU A 12 50.06 10.31 -26.99
C LEU A 12 48.98 10.15 -25.90
N LEU A 13 47.80 10.70 -26.22
CA LEU A 13 46.46 10.18 -25.93
C LEU A 13 46.35 9.18 -24.76
N LEU A 14 46.14 9.69 -23.55
CA LEU A 14 45.61 8.93 -22.41
C LEU A 14 44.09 9.16 -22.26
N LEU A 15 43.35 8.93 -23.35
CA LEU A 15 41.89 8.88 -23.38
C LEU A 15 41.52 7.45 -23.76
N CYS A 16 41.21 6.59 -22.77
CA CYS A 16 40.31 5.42 -22.86
C CYS A 16 40.54 4.41 -21.72
N LEU A 17 40.44 4.82 -20.44
CA LEU A 17 40.30 3.86 -19.32
C LEU A 17 39.35 4.39 -18.24
N LEU A 18 38.21 4.95 -18.65
CA LEU A 18 37.06 5.00 -17.75
C LEU A 18 36.35 3.66 -17.90
N PRO A 19 36.32 2.77 -16.88
CA PRO A 19 35.39 1.67 -16.89
C PRO A 19 34.02 2.31 -17.07
N SER A 20 33.30 1.92 -18.13
CA SER A 20 31.91 2.26 -18.29
C SER A 20 31.24 1.75 -17.01
N ALA A 21 30.99 2.65 -16.07
CA ALA A 21 30.08 2.38 -14.97
C ALA A 21 28.81 1.97 -15.70
N CYS A 22 28.47 0.68 -15.62
CA CYS A 22 27.17 0.22 -16.05
C CYS A 22 26.17 1.01 -15.22
N THR A 23 25.71 2.14 -15.76
CA THR A 23 24.46 2.78 -15.43
C THR A 23 23.37 1.87 -15.98
N GLY A 24 23.37 0.62 -15.50
CA GLY A 24 22.21 -0.25 -15.62
C GLY A 24 21.11 0.52 -14.93
N ILE A 25 20.21 1.10 -15.73
CA ILE A 25 18.98 1.70 -15.27
C ILE A 25 18.41 0.68 -14.28
N ARG A 26 18.40 1.05 -12.99
CA ARG A 26 17.86 0.19 -11.93
C ARG A 26 16.38 0.02 -12.24
N GLN A 27 16.03 -1.01 -13.00
CA GLN A 27 14.66 -1.25 -13.46
C GLN A 27 13.78 -1.43 -12.23
N SER A 28 12.86 -0.48 -12.05
CA SER A 28 11.77 -0.58 -11.08
C SER A 28 10.73 -1.59 -11.54
N ARG A 29 10.49 -1.66 -12.86
CA ARG A 29 9.51 -2.56 -13.43
C ARG A 29 10.06 -3.97 -13.69
N SER A 30 9.35 -4.98 -13.20
CA SER A 30 9.59 -6.40 -13.50
C SER A 30 9.41 -6.68 -14.99
N ARG A 31 10.26 -7.54 -15.53
CA ARG A 31 10.13 -8.10 -16.89
C ARG A 31 9.40 -9.45 -16.89
N ARG A 32 9.20 -10.05 -15.72
CA ARG A 32 8.62 -11.38 -15.54
C ARG A 32 7.14 -11.32 -15.15
N CYS A 33 6.76 -10.31 -14.37
CA CYS A 33 5.47 -10.27 -13.69
C CYS A 33 4.69 -9.00 -14.05
N ALA A 34 3.36 -9.13 -14.03
CA ALA A 34 2.43 -8.02 -14.18
C ALA A 34 2.52 -7.04 -13.00
N HIS A 35 1.91 -5.85 -13.15
CA HIS A 35 2.00 -4.73 -12.20
C HIS A 35 1.76 -5.12 -10.74
N LEU A 36 0.68 -5.87 -10.46
CA LEU A 36 0.28 -6.30 -9.11
C LEU A 36 0.87 -7.64 -8.67
N HIS A 37 1.96 -8.07 -9.32
CA HIS A 37 2.64 -9.32 -9.01
C HIS A 37 4.14 -9.09 -8.89
N TYR A 38 4.82 -9.87 -8.08
CA TYR A 38 6.28 -9.84 -7.98
C TYR A 38 6.88 -11.22 -8.22
N TRP A 39 8.12 -11.25 -8.71
CA TRP A 39 8.81 -12.50 -8.96
C TRP A 39 9.34 -13.10 -7.65
N HIS A 40 8.86 -14.28 -7.29
CA HIS A 40 9.36 -15.03 -6.14
C HIS A 40 10.44 -16.02 -6.57
N SER A 41 11.70 -15.70 -6.27
CA SER A 41 12.86 -16.39 -6.83
C SER A 41 12.98 -17.87 -6.41
N GLN A 42 12.50 -18.24 -5.22
CA GLN A 42 12.49 -19.63 -4.73
C GLN A 42 11.37 -20.45 -5.37
N ALA A 43 10.19 -19.86 -5.53
CA ALA A 43 9.03 -20.52 -6.13
C ALA A 43 9.07 -20.52 -7.66
N LYS A 44 9.98 -19.73 -8.26
CA LYS A 44 10.08 -19.52 -9.71
C LYS A 44 8.73 -19.13 -10.34
N ALA A 45 7.97 -18.29 -9.63
CA ALA A 45 6.62 -17.90 -10.02
C ALA A 45 6.35 -16.42 -9.68
N CYS A 46 5.37 -15.84 -10.38
CA CYS A 46 4.82 -14.54 -10.02
C CYS A 46 3.78 -14.71 -8.91
N VAL A 47 3.97 -13.98 -7.81
CA VAL A 47 3.08 -14.01 -6.65
C VAL A 47 2.31 -12.68 -6.58
N PRO A 48 0.99 -12.70 -6.35
CA PRO A 48 0.20 -11.48 -6.16
C PRO A 48 0.72 -10.65 -4.98
N CYS A 49 0.70 -9.33 -5.11
CA CYS A 49 1.09 -8.42 -4.03
C CYS A 49 0.21 -8.60 -2.78
N GLU A 50 -1.10 -8.79 -2.98
CA GLU A 50 -2.05 -8.96 -1.88
C GLU A 50 -1.75 -10.20 -1.01
N ASP A 51 -1.26 -11.28 -1.62
CA ASP A 51 -0.89 -12.49 -0.90
C ASP A 51 0.42 -12.31 -0.13
N GLY A 52 1.46 -11.81 -0.81
CA GLY A 52 2.79 -11.65 -0.21
C GLY A 52 2.87 -10.53 0.83
N TYR A 53 1.93 -9.58 0.78
CA TYR A 53 1.90 -8.36 1.61
C TYR A 53 0.53 -8.13 2.26
N SER A 54 -0.18 -9.20 2.60
CA SER A 54 -1.51 -9.15 3.24
C SER A 54 -1.58 -8.25 4.49
N HIS A 55 -0.48 -8.13 5.24
CA HIS A 55 -0.39 -7.24 6.40
C HIS A 55 -0.41 -5.74 6.08
N HIS A 56 -0.17 -5.36 4.82
CA HIS A 56 -0.29 -3.97 4.36
C HIS A 56 -1.72 -3.58 3.99
N ILE A 57 -2.63 -4.56 3.88
CA ILE A 57 -4.03 -4.31 3.56
C ILE A 57 -4.76 -3.93 4.86
N PRO A 58 -5.82 -3.11 4.81
CA PRO A 58 -6.25 -2.30 3.68
C PRO A 58 -5.36 -1.11 3.35
N LEU A 59 -5.30 -0.79 2.06
CA LEU A 59 -4.49 0.28 1.49
C LEU A 59 -5.20 1.65 1.57
N HIS A 60 -5.65 2.06 2.75
CA HIS A 60 -6.26 3.39 2.94
C HIS A 60 -5.28 4.50 2.56
N GLY A 61 -5.64 5.33 1.59
CA GLY A 61 -4.79 6.41 1.09
C GLY A 61 -3.55 5.95 0.34
N LYS A 62 -3.46 4.65 0.03
CA LYS A 62 -2.28 4.03 -0.56
C LYS A 62 -2.66 3.10 -1.71
N GLU A 63 -1.66 2.67 -2.45
CA GLU A 63 -1.74 1.58 -3.41
C GLU A 63 -0.49 0.71 -3.34
N PHE A 64 -0.54 -0.48 -3.92
CA PHE A 64 0.68 -1.24 -4.16
C PHE A 64 1.57 -0.49 -5.14
N THR A 65 2.84 -0.32 -4.77
CA THR A 65 3.89 0.09 -5.69
C THR A 65 4.02 -0.99 -6.77
N GLU A 66 4.45 -0.61 -7.98
CA GLU A 66 4.73 -1.56 -9.05
C GLU A 66 5.58 -2.75 -8.56
N ASN A 67 5.10 -3.96 -8.85
CA ASN A 67 5.68 -5.23 -8.41
C ASN A 67 5.95 -5.29 -6.90
N CYS A 68 5.13 -4.59 -6.11
CA CYS A 68 5.25 -4.42 -4.65
C CYS A 68 6.67 -4.02 -4.21
N GLY A 69 7.35 -3.22 -5.05
CA GLY A 69 8.68 -2.70 -4.79
C GLY A 69 9.80 -3.74 -4.88
N VAL A 70 9.58 -4.92 -5.50
CA VAL A 70 10.54 -6.03 -5.59
C VAL A 70 11.10 -6.17 -7.01
N ARG A 71 12.40 -6.45 -7.11
CA ARG A 71 13.08 -6.70 -8.41
C ARG A 71 13.04 -8.17 -8.80
N ASP A 72 13.21 -8.46 -10.10
CA ASP A 72 13.25 -9.83 -10.62
C ASP A 72 14.45 -10.64 -10.09
N GLU A 73 15.57 -9.98 -9.80
CA GLU A 73 16.75 -10.60 -9.21
C GLU A 73 16.64 -10.76 -7.69
N GLY A 74 15.55 -10.27 -7.09
CA GLY A 74 15.36 -10.17 -5.66
C GLY A 74 15.81 -8.81 -5.09
N GLY A 75 15.49 -8.61 -3.81
CA GLY A 75 15.69 -7.32 -3.14
C GLY A 75 14.63 -6.28 -3.50
N ARG A 76 14.70 -5.12 -2.84
CA ARG A 76 13.71 -4.04 -2.97
C ARG A 76 14.27 -2.84 -3.73
N PHE A 77 13.41 -2.17 -4.47
CA PHE A 77 13.67 -0.85 -5.04
C PHE A 77 12.80 0.25 -4.43
N ALA A 78 11.71 -0.13 -3.76
CA ALA A 78 10.78 0.76 -3.08
C ALA A 78 10.07 0.01 -1.95
N SER A 79 9.33 0.74 -1.13
CA SER A 79 8.37 0.15 -0.19
C SER A 79 7.26 -0.61 -0.96
N PRO A 80 6.64 -1.63 -0.35
CA PRO A 80 5.56 -2.40 -1.00
C PRO A 80 4.38 -1.54 -1.44
N THR A 81 4.12 -0.46 -0.70
CA THR A 81 3.00 0.45 -0.91
C THR A 81 3.47 1.88 -1.03
N GLN A 82 2.72 2.70 -1.76
CA GLN A 82 2.92 4.13 -1.93
C GLN A 82 1.63 4.90 -1.69
N ASP A 83 1.72 6.20 -1.37
CA ASP A 83 0.55 7.05 -1.18
C ASP A 83 -0.16 7.32 -2.51
N CYS A 84 -1.49 7.49 -2.46
CA CYS A 84 -2.26 7.85 -3.65
C CYS A 84 -1.78 9.19 -4.23
N PRO A 85 -1.60 9.26 -5.57
CA PRO A 85 -1.23 10.52 -6.22
C PRO A 85 -2.35 11.56 -6.11
N PRO A 86 -2.05 12.86 -6.31
CA PRO A 86 -3.06 13.92 -6.31
C PRO A 86 -4.18 13.65 -7.31
N GLY A 87 -5.44 13.79 -6.89
CA GLY A 87 -6.61 13.48 -7.71
C GLY A 87 -7.03 12.01 -7.70
N PHE A 88 -6.40 11.18 -6.86
CA PHE A 88 -6.77 9.79 -6.65
C PHE A 88 -7.08 9.53 -5.18
N PHE A 89 -7.89 8.49 -4.93
CA PHE A 89 -8.23 8.03 -3.60
C PHE A 89 -8.15 6.51 -3.49
N ASN A 90 -8.01 6.04 -2.26
CA ASN A 90 -8.28 4.66 -1.92
C ASN A 90 -8.88 4.61 -0.51
N ASP A 91 -10.13 4.17 -0.42
CA ASP A 91 -10.85 3.97 0.85
C ASP A 91 -10.58 2.57 1.44
N GLY A 92 -9.50 1.92 0.99
CA GLY A 92 -9.07 0.60 1.43
C GLY A 92 -9.68 -0.56 0.66
N ARG A 93 -10.63 -0.31 -0.25
CA ARG A 93 -11.29 -1.35 -1.05
C ARG A 93 -10.48 -1.81 -2.26
N PHE A 94 -9.53 -0.99 -2.71
CA PHE A 94 -8.82 -1.22 -3.96
C PHE A 94 -7.34 -1.54 -3.72
N LEU A 95 -6.72 -2.27 -4.65
CA LEU A 95 -5.27 -2.52 -4.65
C LEU A 95 -4.47 -1.37 -5.29
N LEU A 96 -5.14 -0.62 -6.16
CA LEU A 96 -4.64 0.57 -6.86
C LEU A 96 -5.58 1.74 -6.58
N CYS A 97 -5.02 2.94 -6.47
CA CYS A 97 -5.82 4.12 -6.21
C CYS A 97 -6.75 4.39 -7.40
N GLN A 98 -7.97 4.81 -7.08
CA GLN A 98 -9.00 5.12 -8.05
C GLN A 98 -9.02 6.62 -8.33
N ASN A 99 -9.33 7.00 -9.56
CA ASN A 99 -9.48 8.41 -9.91
C ASN A 99 -10.69 8.98 -9.17
N CYS A 100 -10.57 10.20 -8.64
CA CYS A 100 -11.69 10.86 -7.99
C CYS A 100 -12.83 11.08 -8.98
N SER A 101 -14.05 10.79 -8.54
CA SER A 101 -15.28 11.05 -9.28
C SER A 101 -15.47 12.55 -9.50
N VAL A 102 -16.07 12.91 -10.64
CA VAL A 102 -16.38 14.29 -11.02
C VAL A 102 -17.88 14.50 -10.91
N CYS A 103 -18.28 15.52 -10.15
CA CYS A 103 -19.69 15.86 -10.00
C CYS A 103 -20.20 16.72 -11.16
N PRO A 104 -21.52 16.66 -11.47
CA PRO A 104 -22.11 17.52 -12.49
C PRO A 104 -21.86 19.01 -12.22
N PRO A 105 -21.71 19.84 -13.26
CA PRO A 105 -21.47 21.27 -13.09
C PRO A 105 -22.53 21.95 -12.22
N GLY A 106 -22.09 22.84 -11.33
CA GLY A 106 -22.99 23.58 -10.44
C GLY A 106 -23.53 22.80 -9.24
N THR A 107 -23.12 21.54 -9.04
CA THR A 107 -23.49 20.76 -7.85
C THR A 107 -22.50 20.99 -6.71
N GLN A 108 -23.02 21.13 -5.49
CA GLN A 108 -22.19 21.10 -4.28
C GLN A 108 -21.65 19.70 -4.08
N HIS A 109 -20.45 19.59 -3.53
CA HIS A 109 -19.81 18.31 -3.28
C HIS A 109 -18.85 18.39 -2.10
N THR A 110 -18.62 17.26 -1.46
CA THR A 110 -17.50 17.06 -0.54
C THR A 110 -16.24 16.81 -1.39
N PRO A 111 -15.13 17.53 -1.14
CA PRO A 111 -13.92 17.38 -1.93
C PRO A 111 -13.31 15.97 -1.77
N CYS A 112 -12.70 15.49 -2.84
CA CYS A 112 -11.92 14.24 -2.79
C CYS A 112 -10.72 14.39 -1.86
N THR A 113 -10.36 13.29 -1.19
CA THR A 113 -9.13 13.18 -0.41
C THR A 113 -8.42 11.88 -0.80
N GLN A 114 -7.17 11.69 -0.39
CA GLN A 114 -6.50 10.39 -0.61
C GLN A 114 -7.28 9.22 0.03
N LEU A 115 -8.07 9.48 1.07
CA LEU A 115 -8.80 8.47 1.83
C LEU A 115 -10.25 8.26 1.34
N SER A 116 -10.77 9.14 0.48
CA SER A 116 -12.19 9.11 0.13
C SER A 116 -12.47 9.80 -1.20
N ASP A 117 -13.38 9.21 -1.98
CA ASP A 117 -13.86 9.80 -3.22
C ASP A 117 -14.58 11.14 -3.01
N THR A 118 -14.73 11.91 -4.08
CA THR A 118 -15.67 13.03 -4.17
C THR A 118 -17.09 12.53 -3.90
N GLN A 119 -17.81 13.19 -2.99
CA GLN A 119 -19.24 12.92 -2.79
C GLN A 119 -20.09 14.06 -3.34
N CYS A 120 -20.84 13.78 -4.40
CA CYS A 120 -21.74 14.75 -4.99
C CYS A 120 -23.01 14.90 -4.14
N CYS A 121 -23.39 16.14 -3.83
CA CYS A 121 -24.64 16.39 -3.12
C CYS A 121 -25.81 16.23 -4.10
N PHE A 122 -26.70 15.29 -3.82
CA PHE A 122 -27.94 15.12 -4.58
C PHE A 122 -28.88 16.33 -4.44
N PRO A 123 -29.83 16.52 -5.38
CA PRO A 123 -30.90 17.49 -5.21
C PRO A 123 -31.58 17.36 -3.84
N GLY A 124 -31.77 18.47 -3.15
CA GLY A 124 -32.31 18.47 -1.78
C GLY A 124 -31.28 18.28 -0.67
N HIS A 125 -30.00 18.08 -1.00
CA HIS A 125 -28.88 18.12 -0.06
C HIS A 125 -28.09 19.43 -0.19
N ARG A 126 -27.28 19.74 0.82
CA ARG A 126 -26.28 20.83 0.81
C ARG A 126 -25.11 20.44 1.71
N GLN A 127 -23.97 21.07 1.49
CA GLN A 127 -22.80 20.84 2.33
C GLN A 127 -23.03 21.43 3.74
N GLY A 128 -22.74 20.60 4.75
CA GLY A 128 -22.71 20.95 6.16
C GLY A 128 -21.45 21.72 6.55
N PRO A 129 -21.42 22.31 7.76
CA PRO A 129 -20.21 22.95 8.28
C PRO A 129 -19.05 21.96 8.49
N ASP A 130 -19.35 20.67 8.57
CA ASP A 130 -18.40 19.55 8.59
C ASP A 130 -17.91 19.14 7.19
N GLY A 131 -18.33 19.84 6.14
CA GLY A 131 -17.93 19.56 4.76
C GLY A 131 -18.67 18.39 4.10
N LYS A 132 -19.61 17.73 4.81
CA LYS A 132 -20.36 16.56 4.30
C LYS A 132 -21.68 16.97 3.64
N CYS A 133 -22.12 16.23 2.63
CA CYS A 133 -23.44 16.42 2.05
C CYS A 133 -24.53 15.95 3.03
N GLN A 134 -25.41 16.86 3.45
CA GLN A 134 -26.53 16.56 4.34
C GLN A 134 -27.86 17.02 3.72
N PRO A 135 -29.00 16.36 4.04
CA PRO A 135 -30.30 16.83 3.61
C PRO A 135 -30.53 18.29 4.02
N ARG A 136 -31.14 19.09 3.15
CA ARG A 136 -31.42 20.51 3.43
C ARG A 136 -32.29 20.72 4.67
N CYS A 137 -33.09 19.72 5.05
CA CYS A 137 -33.90 19.76 6.25
C CYS A 137 -33.08 19.63 7.55
N CYS A 138 -31.83 19.18 7.50
CA CYS A 138 -30.94 19.11 8.68
C CYS A 138 -30.41 20.50 9.10
N PHE A 139 -30.66 21.55 8.30
CA PHE A 139 -30.24 22.92 8.57
C PHE A 139 -31.36 23.71 9.24
N PRO A 140 -31.05 24.73 10.06
CA PRO A 140 -32.05 25.43 10.86
C PRO A 140 -33.20 26.01 10.01
N ASN A 141 -34.41 26.00 10.59
CA ASN A 141 -35.68 26.52 10.06
C ASN A 141 -36.53 25.63 9.13
N LYS A 142 -36.31 24.30 9.04
CA LYS A 142 -37.29 23.36 8.47
C LYS A 142 -37.37 22.05 9.26
N PRO A 143 -38.57 21.51 9.55
CA PRO A 143 -38.68 20.17 10.14
C PRO A 143 -38.25 19.11 9.11
N CYS A 144 -37.32 18.22 9.49
CA CYS A 144 -37.04 17.02 8.69
C CYS A 144 -38.20 16.02 8.82
N PRO A 145 -38.61 15.36 7.73
CA PRO A 145 -39.49 14.21 7.80
C PRO A 145 -38.90 13.15 8.74
N PRO A 146 -39.72 12.50 9.60
CA PRO A 146 -39.23 11.54 10.58
C PRO A 146 -38.49 10.35 9.94
N LYS A 147 -38.87 9.95 8.72
CA LYS A 147 -38.20 8.89 7.95
C LYS A 147 -36.75 9.25 7.59
N VAL A 148 -36.50 10.50 7.18
CA VAL A 148 -35.15 11.00 6.85
C VAL A 148 -34.28 11.16 8.10
N ARG A 149 -34.91 11.51 9.24
CA ARG A 149 -34.22 11.65 10.52
C ARG A 149 -33.81 10.32 11.16
N ALA A 150 -34.51 9.23 10.83
CA ALA A 150 -34.20 7.88 11.30
C ALA A 150 -33.02 7.25 10.53
N GLU A 151 -32.91 7.52 9.23
CA GLU A 151 -31.81 7.01 8.38
C GLU A 151 -30.53 7.86 8.47
N ILE A 152 -30.63 9.16 8.83
CA ILE A 152 -29.50 10.09 8.82
C ILE A 152 -29.38 10.82 10.16
N HIS A 153 -28.23 10.68 10.84
CA HIS A 153 -27.87 11.52 11.99
C HIS A 153 -27.65 12.96 11.52
N CYS A 154 -28.70 13.78 11.53
CA CYS A 154 -28.54 15.23 11.43
C CYS A 154 -27.74 15.70 12.66
N THR A 155 -26.45 15.98 12.50
CA THR A 155 -25.65 16.64 13.53
C THR A 155 -26.19 18.06 13.70
N ARG A 156 -27.08 18.25 14.69
CA ARG A 156 -27.51 19.59 15.07
C ARG A 156 -26.25 20.30 15.58
N PRO A 157 -25.85 21.45 15.00
CA PRO A 157 -24.79 22.24 15.61
C PRO A 157 -25.33 22.72 16.96
N THR A 158 -24.83 22.13 18.04
CA THR A 158 -24.96 22.71 19.36
C THR A 158 -24.18 24.02 19.30
N ALA A 159 -24.88 25.15 19.42
CA ALA A 159 -24.24 26.43 19.64
C ALA A 159 -23.59 26.36 21.04
N THR A 160 -22.37 25.83 21.11
CA THR A 160 -21.58 25.89 22.33
C THR A 160 -20.86 27.22 22.33
N SER A 161 -21.26 28.07 23.28
CA SER A 161 -20.72 29.39 23.55
C SER A 161 -19.20 29.40 23.62
N LEU A 162 -18.61 30.52 23.20
CA LEU A 162 -17.23 30.93 23.49
C LEU A 162 -16.84 30.54 24.93
N GLY A 163 -15.95 29.56 25.05
CA GLY A 163 -15.16 29.29 26.24
C GLY A 163 -13.71 29.60 25.93
N SER A 164 -13.30 30.83 26.20
CA SER A 164 -11.90 31.25 26.19
C SER A 164 -11.10 30.38 27.16
N SER A 165 -10.02 29.76 26.70
CA SER A 165 -9.05 29.10 27.58
C SER A 165 -7.66 29.38 27.05
N THR A 166 -7.09 30.45 27.62
CA THR A 166 -5.67 30.80 27.63
C THR A 166 -4.83 29.62 28.11
N LEU A 167 -3.89 29.16 27.28
CA LEU A 167 -2.84 28.24 27.70
C LEU A 167 -1.63 29.05 28.16
N THR A 168 -1.38 29.02 29.47
CA THR A 168 -0.18 29.49 30.13
C THR A 168 0.97 28.50 29.89
N LEU A 169 2.01 28.95 29.18
CA LEU A 169 3.28 28.21 29.05
C LEU A 169 4.14 28.46 30.30
N LEU A 170 4.39 27.40 31.08
CA LEU A 170 5.39 27.38 32.14
C LEU A 170 6.78 27.13 31.53
N SER A 171 7.62 28.17 31.55
CA SER A 171 9.04 28.11 31.23
C SER A 171 9.82 27.64 32.46
N VAL A 172 10.51 26.51 32.35
CA VAL A 172 11.49 26.04 33.33
C VAL A 172 12.84 26.69 33.05
N SER A 173 13.30 27.51 33.99
CA SER A 173 14.65 28.09 34.02
C SER A 173 15.64 27.13 34.67
N GLY A 174 16.82 26.99 34.07
CA GLY A 174 17.99 26.36 34.66
C GLY A 174 19.26 27.14 34.28
N THR A 175 19.79 27.89 35.24
CA THR A 175 21.14 28.49 35.33
C THR A 175 22.24 27.40 35.24
N THR A 176 23.51 27.59 34.84
CA THR A 176 24.55 28.55 35.31
C THR A 176 25.87 28.31 34.52
N LEU A 177 26.48 29.39 33.99
CA LEU A 177 27.90 29.87 33.89
C LEU A 177 29.19 28.96 33.87
N PRO A 178 30.42 29.48 33.57
CA PRO A 178 31.32 29.14 32.43
C PRO A 178 32.74 28.64 32.92
N PRO A 179 33.92 28.74 32.23
CA PRO A 179 34.59 29.90 31.58
C PRO A 179 35.29 29.59 30.22
N GLY A 180 35.73 30.60 29.44
CA GLY A 180 37.15 30.96 29.19
C GLY A 180 37.89 29.97 28.25
N GLY A 181 38.59 30.32 27.17
CA GLY A 181 39.18 31.55 26.67
C GLY A 181 40.16 31.18 25.54
N HIS A 182 40.68 32.22 24.87
CA HIS A 182 41.91 32.27 24.07
C HIS A 182 41.84 31.83 22.59
N GLY A 183 41.91 32.86 21.73
CA GLY A 183 42.37 32.73 20.37
C GLY A 183 43.90 32.58 20.30
N ALA A 184 44.35 31.99 19.19
CA ALA A 184 45.73 31.94 18.76
C ALA A 184 45.75 31.87 17.22
N PRO A 185 46.87 32.27 16.57
CA PRO A 185 46.85 32.92 15.28
C PRO A 185 47.15 31.99 14.11
N SER A 186 46.87 32.56 12.93
CA SER A 186 47.30 32.15 11.59
C SER A 186 48.81 31.94 11.49
N ASP A 187 49.21 30.76 10.97
CA ASP A 187 50.45 30.57 10.21
C ASP A 187 50.21 29.53 9.11
N ALA A 188 49.95 30.02 7.90
CA ALA A 188 49.79 29.23 6.69
C ALA A 188 51.09 29.29 5.87
N THR A 189 52.11 28.54 6.28
CA THR A 189 53.28 28.27 5.43
C THR A 189 53.78 26.85 5.73
N GLY A 190 53.24 25.86 5.00
CA GLY A 190 53.70 24.47 5.14
C GLY A 190 52.81 23.36 4.57
N CYS A 191 51.59 23.65 4.11
CA CYS A 191 50.62 22.59 3.73
C CYS A 191 50.57 22.22 2.24
N ILE A 192 51.31 22.90 1.35
CA ILE A 192 51.16 22.70 -0.11
C ILE A 192 51.85 21.41 -0.58
N GLY A 193 52.93 20.97 0.07
CA GLY A 193 53.67 19.76 -0.33
C GLY A 193 52.98 18.44 0.05
N TYR A 194 52.32 18.39 1.21
CA TYR A 194 51.66 17.17 1.69
C TYR A 194 50.38 16.86 0.92
N VAL A 195 49.63 17.88 0.50
CA VAL A 195 48.38 17.69 -0.24
C VAL A 195 48.63 17.10 -1.62
N ILE A 196 49.70 17.48 -2.32
CA ILE A 196 49.97 17.03 -3.71
C ILE A 196 50.44 15.58 -3.78
N ILE A 197 51.08 15.05 -2.73
CA ILE A 197 51.61 13.67 -2.71
C ILE A 197 50.64 12.70 -2.03
N PHE A 198 49.99 13.10 -0.92
CA PHE A 198 49.11 12.17 -0.21
C PHE A 198 47.73 12.02 -0.85
N THR A 199 47.22 13.03 -1.57
CA THR A 199 45.93 12.87 -2.27
C THR A 199 45.96 11.83 -3.40
N PRO A 200 46.95 11.76 -4.32
CA PRO A 200 46.96 10.72 -5.33
C PRO A 200 47.18 9.33 -4.72
N VAL A 201 48.02 9.21 -3.69
CA VAL A 201 48.27 7.93 -3.02
C VAL A 201 47.02 7.42 -2.30
N LEU A 202 46.28 8.30 -1.62
CA LEU A 202 45.02 7.97 -0.98
C LEU A 202 43.94 7.58 -2.01
N LEU A 203 43.87 8.28 -3.14
CA LEU A 203 42.93 7.96 -4.23
C LEU A 203 43.22 6.61 -4.87
N VAL A 204 44.50 6.27 -5.08
CA VAL A 204 44.91 4.94 -5.58
C VAL A 204 44.59 3.85 -4.56
N ALA A 205 44.88 4.07 -3.28
CA ALA A 205 44.56 3.11 -2.22
C ALA A 205 43.05 2.87 -2.12
N VAL A 206 42.23 3.92 -2.17
CA VAL A 206 40.76 3.81 -2.19
C VAL A 206 40.29 3.09 -3.47
N GLY A 207 40.88 3.38 -4.63
CA GLY A 207 40.58 2.70 -5.89
C GLY A 207 40.87 1.20 -5.85
N LEU A 208 41.98 0.79 -5.24
CA LEU A 208 42.35 -0.62 -5.05
C LEU A 208 41.41 -1.33 -4.07
N VAL A 209 41.07 -0.69 -2.95
CA VAL A 209 40.10 -1.24 -1.98
C VAL A 209 38.72 -1.38 -2.62
N LEU A 210 38.27 -0.36 -3.37
CA LEU A 210 37.01 -0.42 -4.10
C LEU A 210 37.07 -1.57 -5.11
N CYS A 211 38.09 -1.65 -5.96
CA CYS A 211 38.26 -2.72 -6.95
C CYS A 211 38.22 -4.13 -6.31
N TRP A 212 38.91 -4.33 -5.18
CA TRP A 212 38.87 -5.58 -4.42
C TRP A 212 37.47 -5.90 -3.89
N THR A 213 36.72 -4.90 -3.42
CA THR A 213 35.34 -5.12 -2.95
C THR A 213 34.34 -5.40 -4.09
N GLN A 214 34.61 -4.95 -5.32
CA GLN A 214 33.73 -5.21 -6.48
C GLN A 214 34.09 -6.54 -7.18
N TRP A 215 35.35 -6.97 -7.14
CA TRP A 215 35.78 -8.30 -7.62
C TRP A 215 35.28 -9.45 -6.74
N GLY A 216 34.94 -9.20 -5.47
CA GLY A 216 34.24 -10.17 -4.63
C GLY A 216 32.73 -10.34 -4.92
N ARG A 217 32.17 -9.62 -5.90
CA ARG A 217 30.72 -9.60 -6.18
C ARG A 217 30.31 -9.77 -7.65
N CYS A 218 31.19 -10.30 -8.50
CA CYS A 218 30.80 -10.74 -9.85
C CYS A 218 30.71 -12.28 -9.92
N PRO A 219 29.51 -12.87 -10.01
CA PRO A 219 29.37 -14.23 -10.51
C PRO A 219 29.60 -14.21 -12.01
N CYS A 220 30.63 -14.91 -12.46
CA CYS A 220 30.97 -15.09 -13.86
C CYS A 220 29.84 -15.73 -14.66
N SER A 221 29.75 -15.29 -15.91
CA SER A 221 29.08 -15.92 -17.04
C SER A 221 29.19 -17.45 -17.04
N GLY A 222 28.04 -18.13 -16.96
CA GLY A 222 27.90 -19.52 -17.35
C GLY A 222 27.33 -19.59 -18.76
N LEU A 223 28.19 -19.89 -19.74
CA LEU A 223 27.80 -20.19 -21.11
C LEU A 223 27.51 -21.70 -21.22
N GLY A 224 26.24 -22.04 -21.51
CA GLY A 224 25.81 -23.31 -22.14
C GLY A 224 25.08 -24.32 -21.24
N PRO A 225 24.27 -25.26 -21.80
CA PRO A 225 24.09 -25.54 -23.23
C PRO A 225 22.64 -25.44 -23.75
N LEU A 226 22.55 -25.02 -25.01
CA LEU A 226 21.62 -25.44 -26.06
C LEU A 226 20.46 -26.38 -25.63
N ALA A 227 19.29 -25.81 -25.36
CA ALA A 227 18.04 -26.57 -25.30
C ALA A 227 17.30 -26.46 -26.63
N LYS A 228 17.21 -27.62 -27.27
CA LYS A 228 16.57 -28.00 -28.53
C LYS A 228 15.22 -27.31 -28.79
N HIS A 229 15.10 -26.70 -29.98
CA HIS A 229 13.80 -26.42 -30.60
C HIS A 229 13.11 -27.72 -31.02
N HIS A 230 11.81 -27.83 -30.75
CA HIS A 230 10.75 -28.30 -31.65
C HIS A 230 9.35 -28.07 -31.01
N PRO A 231 8.25 -28.02 -31.79
CA PRO A 231 7.38 -26.84 -31.91
C PRO A 231 5.94 -27.08 -31.36
N PRO A 232 4.99 -26.11 -31.48
CA PRO A 232 3.77 -26.04 -30.69
C PRO A 232 2.61 -26.80 -31.32
N LEU A 233 1.75 -27.40 -30.48
CA LEU A 233 0.43 -27.97 -30.76
C LEU A 233 -0.15 -28.33 -29.38
N HIS A 234 -1.31 -27.89 -28.90
CA HIS A 234 -2.56 -27.51 -29.53
C HIS A 234 -3.27 -26.42 -28.72
N THR A 235 -3.87 -25.47 -29.43
CA THR A 235 -5.15 -24.85 -29.06
C THR A 235 -6.25 -25.91 -29.11
N LEU A 236 -6.97 -26.06 -28.00
CA LEU A 236 -8.36 -26.52 -27.81
C LEU A 236 -8.52 -26.52 -26.27
N SER A 237 -9.50 -25.91 -25.60
CA SER A 237 -10.78 -25.34 -25.99
C SER A 237 -11.15 -24.33 -24.89
N THR A 238 -11.57 -23.12 -25.23
CA THR A 238 -12.96 -22.63 -25.06
C THR A 238 -13.92 -23.69 -24.50
N GLU A 239 -14.72 -23.34 -23.50
CA GLU A 239 -15.68 -24.18 -22.76
C GLU A 239 -15.17 -24.78 -21.45
N GLU A 240 -15.06 -23.94 -20.41
CA GLU A 240 -15.75 -24.21 -19.14
C GLU A 240 -16.01 -22.89 -18.40
N ALA A 241 -16.75 -22.01 -19.07
CA ALA A 241 -17.38 -20.84 -18.47
C ALA A 241 -18.83 -21.19 -18.10
N THR A 242 -19.03 -22.25 -17.30
CA THR A 242 -20.36 -22.60 -16.76
C THR A 242 -20.23 -23.53 -15.55
N SER A 243 -19.76 -23.01 -14.40
CA SER A 243 -20.11 -23.60 -13.09
C SER A 243 -19.86 -22.71 -11.85
N LEU A 244 -19.43 -21.46 -12.00
CA LEU A 244 -19.21 -20.54 -10.86
C LEU A 244 -20.40 -19.61 -10.55
N THR A 245 -21.56 -19.85 -11.15
CA THR A 245 -22.78 -19.05 -10.94
C THR A 245 -23.81 -19.72 -10.01
N ALA A 246 -23.49 -20.88 -9.42
CA ALA A 246 -24.47 -21.68 -8.67
C ALA A 246 -24.56 -21.34 -7.17
N THR A 247 -23.62 -20.58 -6.59
CA THR A 247 -23.62 -20.30 -5.14
C THR A 247 -24.35 -18.98 -4.79
N THR A 248 -24.40 -18.02 -5.72
CA THR A 248 -25.10 -16.72 -5.53
C THR A 248 -26.62 -16.81 -5.38
N PRO A 249 -27.38 -17.67 -6.10
CA PRO A 249 -28.83 -17.66 -5.96
C PRO A 249 -29.33 -18.25 -4.63
N VAL A 250 -28.52 -19.07 -3.93
CA VAL A 250 -29.00 -19.81 -2.75
C VAL A 250 -28.95 -18.98 -1.46
N PHE A 251 -28.00 -18.04 -1.36
CA PHE A 251 -27.86 -17.14 -0.21
C PHE A 251 -28.43 -15.74 -0.45
N ALA A 252 -28.98 -15.49 -1.65
CA ALA A 252 -29.57 -14.21 -2.01
C ALA A 252 -30.73 -13.89 -1.05
N GLY A 253 -30.58 -12.82 -0.28
CA GLY A 253 -31.60 -12.36 0.67
C GLY A 253 -31.57 -13.01 2.06
N VAL A 254 -30.67 -13.97 2.34
CA VAL A 254 -30.48 -14.49 3.70
C VAL A 254 -29.77 -13.42 4.54
N PRO A 255 -30.35 -12.92 5.65
CA PRO A 255 -29.74 -11.85 6.44
C PRO A 255 -28.47 -12.33 7.11
N LEU A 256 -27.46 -11.47 7.19
CA LEU A 256 -26.17 -11.78 7.81
C LEU A 256 -26.32 -12.22 9.28
N GLN A 257 -27.36 -11.75 9.96
CA GLN A 257 -27.67 -12.16 11.33
C GLN A 257 -27.85 -13.68 11.47
N ARG A 258 -28.40 -14.36 10.45
CA ARG A 258 -28.60 -15.83 10.50
C ARG A 258 -27.27 -16.58 10.61
N LEU A 259 -26.22 -16.08 9.98
CA LEU A 259 -24.86 -16.62 10.11
C LEU A 259 -24.30 -16.32 11.51
N LEU A 260 -24.51 -15.11 12.04
CA LEU A 260 -24.07 -14.75 13.39
C LEU A 260 -24.73 -15.61 14.48
N ASP A 261 -25.96 -16.08 14.23
CA ASP A 261 -26.70 -16.95 15.13
C ASP A 261 -26.32 -18.44 14.99
N ASN A 262 -25.66 -18.84 13.89
CA ASN A 262 -25.14 -20.19 13.71
C ASN A 262 -23.69 -20.28 14.23
N ALA A 263 -23.53 -20.73 15.47
CA ALA A 263 -22.22 -20.80 16.13
C ALA A 263 -21.23 -21.73 15.41
N ASP A 264 -21.68 -22.88 14.88
CA ASP A 264 -20.79 -23.87 14.29
C ASP A 264 -20.16 -23.40 12.98
N VAL A 265 -20.95 -22.81 12.09
CA VAL A 265 -20.45 -22.22 10.84
C VAL A 265 -19.59 -21.00 11.14
N LEU A 266 -20.01 -20.14 12.08
CA LEU A 266 -19.25 -18.95 12.43
C LEU A 266 -17.86 -19.30 12.97
N GLU A 267 -17.75 -20.26 13.90
CA GLU A 267 -16.46 -20.69 14.46
C GLU A 267 -15.54 -21.30 13.39
N GLN A 268 -16.09 -22.05 12.45
CA GLN A 268 -15.31 -22.56 11.32
C GLN A 268 -14.76 -21.44 10.44
N LEU A 269 -15.57 -20.43 10.12
CA LEU A 269 -15.11 -19.26 9.37
C LEU A 269 -14.04 -18.47 10.14
N ILE A 270 -14.21 -18.33 11.46
CA ILE A 270 -13.22 -17.69 12.36
C ILE A 270 -11.86 -18.40 12.24
N MET A 271 -11.83 -19.74 12.35
CA MET A 271 -10.59 -20.52 12.23
C MET A 271 -9.92 -20.40 10.86
N LEU A 272 -10.70 -20.16 9.80
CA LEU A 272 -10.19 -20.00 8.45
C LEU A 272 -9.64 -18.59 8.17
N LEU A 273 -10.35 -17.55 8.63
CA LEU A 273 -10.16 -16.17 8.16
C LEU A 273 -9.43 -15.25 9.15
N ASP A 274 -9.50 -15.51 10.47
CA ASP A 274 -8.81 -14.67 11.47
C ASP A 274 -7.28 -14.87 11.54
N PRO A 275 -6.72 -16.07 11.24
CA PRO A 275 -5.27 -16.20 11.17
C PRO A 275 -4.65 -15.36 10.05
N GLU A 276 -3.72 -14.48 10.41
CA GLU A 276 -2.97 -13.66 9.46
C GLU A 276 -1.87 -14.47 8.75
N GLY A 277 -1.52 -14.08 7.52
CA GLY A 277 -0.35 -14.62 6.81
C GLY A 277 -0.56 -15.95 6.08
N LYS A 278 -1.79 -16.47 6.00
CA LYS A 278 -2.14 -17.52 5.03
C LYS A 278 -2.25 -16.90 3.62
N ALA A 279 -2.03 -17.70 2.58
CA ALA A 279 -2.27 -17.29 1.20
C ALA A 279 -3.78 -16.99 0.99
N GLY A 280 -4.11 -15.92 0.27
CA GLY A 280 -5.47 -15.40 0.12
C GLY A 280 -5.87 -14.36 1.19
N GLY A 281 -6.93 -13.60 0.92
CA GLY A 281 -7.38 -12.56 1.83
C GLY A 281 -7.97 -13.09 3.15
N GLY A 282 -7.68 -12.42 4.26
CA GLY A 282 -8.25 -12.71 5.58
C GLY A 282 -9.33 -11.72 6.02
N THR A 283 -9.70 -11.76 7.30
CA THR A 283 -10.72 -10.86 7.87
C THR A 283 -10.44 -9.37 7.59
N ARG A 284 -9.17 -8.95 7.63
CA ARG A 284 -8.71 -7.60 7.30
C ARG A 284 -9.12 -7.14 5.88
N HIS A 285 -9.09 -8.06 4.91
CA HIS A 285 -9.50 -7.78 3.53
C HIS A 285 -11.02 -7.68 3.44
N LEU A 286 -11.71 -8.57 4.13
CA LEU A 286 -13.17 -8.60 4.18
C LEU A 286 -13.72 -7.31 4.81
N ALA A 287 -13.21 -6.92 5.98
CA ALA A 287 -13.59 -5.70 6.69
C ALA A 287 -13.37 -4.45 5.83
N ALA A 288 -12.26 -4.41 5.08
CA ALA A 288 -11.97 -3.32 4.17
C ALA A 288 -12.97 -3.23 3.01
N ARG A 289 -13.34 -4.37 2.42
CA ARG A 289 -14.34 -4.43 1.34
C ARG A 289 -15.74 -4.00 1.80
N TYR A 290 -16.07 -4.27 3.07
CA TYR A 290 -17.24 -3.70 3.73
C TYR A 290 -17.13 -2.20 4.05
N GLY A 291 -16.00 -1.55 3.72
CA GLY A 291 -15.79 -0.12 3.93
C GLY A 291 -15.47 0.27 5.38
N LEU A 292 -14.97 -0.65 6.20
CA LEU A 292 -14.49 -0.34 7.54
C LEU A 292 -13.11 0.35 7.47
N SER A 293 -12.89 1.35 8.32
CA SER A 293 -11.65 2.14 8.30
C SER A 293 -10.45 1.33 8.80
N ALA A 294 -9.24 1.65 8.31
CA ALA A 294 -8.01 1.03 8.81
C ALA A 294 -7.89 1.14 10.33
N THR A 295 -8.22 2.30 10.91
CA THR A 295 -8.20 2.52 12.37
C THR A 295 -9.11 1.58 13.13
N TRP A 296 -10.32 1.32 12.61
CA TRP A 296 -11.26 0.39 13.22
C TRP A 296 -10.77 -1.05 13.07
N ILE A 297 -10.21 -1.40 11.91
CA ILE A 297 -9.66 -2.74 11.64
C ILE A 297 -8.47 -3.01 12.57
N ASP A 298 -7.51 -2.09 12.67
CA ASP A 298 -6.35 -2.21 13.54
C ASP A 298 -6.75 -2.33 15.01
N TYR A 299 -7.73 -1.51 15.45
CA TYR A 299 -8.31 -1.62 16.79
C TYR A 299 -8.94 -3.00 17.02
N THR A 300 -9.73 -3.50 16.08
CA THR A 300 -10.38 -4.82 16.18
C THR A 300 -9.37 -5.95 16.28
N TYR A 301 -8.30 -5.89 15.49
CA TYR A 301 -7.20 -6.85 15.58
C TYR A 301 -6.39 -6.73 16.87
N SER A 302 -6.30 -5.55 17.48
CA SER A 302 -5.70 -5.40 18.82
C SER A 302 -6.48 -6.15 19.91
N LEU A 303 -7.78 -6.38 19.69
CA LEU A 303 -8.68 -7.10 20.60
C LEU A 303 -8.81 -8.60 20.30
N ARG A 304 -8.05 -9.13 19.33
CA ARG A 304 -8.18 -10.52 18.87
C ARG A 304 -7.98 -11.59 19.94
N SER A 305 -7.33 -11.25 21.06
CA SER A 305 -7.13 -12.17 22.19
C SER A 305 -8.41 -12.41 22.99
N THR A 306 -9.40 -11.51 22.89
CA THR A 306 -10.65 -11.59 23.65
C THR A 306 -11.88 -11.64 22.76
N ARG A 307 -11.79 -11.17 21.51
CA ARG A 307 -12.90 -11.18 20.55
C ARG A 307 -12.38 -11.45 19.14
N SER A 308 -13.00 -12.40 18.43
CA SER A 308 -12.70 -12.68 17.04
C SER A 308 -12.86 -11.42 16.17
N PRO A 309 -11.84 -11.05 15.37
CA PRO A 309 -11.96 -9.99 14.38
C PRO A 309 -13.07 -10.23 13.34
N LEU A 310 -13.26 -11.47 12.87
CA LEU A 310 -14.31 -11.79 11.89
C LEU A 310 -15.67 -11.52 12.49
N ARG A 311 -15.93 -12.05 13.69
CA ARG A 311 -17.19 -11.85 14.39
C ARG A 311 -17.49 -10.37 14.60
N ALA A 312 -16.52 -9.61 15.10
CA ALA A 312 -16.68 -8.17 15.31
C ALA A 312 -16.96 -7.41 14.00
N THR A 313 -16.35 -7.84 12.89
CA THR A 313 -16.59 -7.28 11.55
C THR A 313 -18.02 -7.54 11.12
N LEU A 314 -18.48 -8.79 11.16
CA LEU A 314 -19.83 -9.16 10.73
C LEU A 314 -20.92 -8.53 11.60
N GLU A 315 -20.73 -8.49 12.92
CA GLU A 315 -21.64 -7.81 13.85
C GLU A 315 -21.72 -6.30 13.56
N THR A 316 -20.58 -5.66 13.25
CA THR A 316 -20.54 -4.24 12.89
C THR A 316 -21.25 -3.97 11.56
N VAL A 317 -21.08 -4.86 10.57
CA VAL A 317 -21.75 -4.76 9.27
C VAL A 317 -23.26 -4.93 9.44
N ALA A 318 -23.71 -5.99 10.13
CA ALA A 318 -25.12 -6.24 10.40
C ALA A 318 -25.79 -5.07 11.14
N ALA A 319 -25.07 -4.43 12.08
CA ALA A 319 -25.57 -3.26 12.80
C ALA A 319 -25.67 -1.99 11.93
N ARG A 320 -24.76 -1.80 10.97
CA ARG A 320 -24.75 -0.64 10.07
C ARG A 320 -25.71 -0.80 8.90
N GLN A 321 -25.90 -2.03 8.44
CA GLN A 321 -26.64 -2.39 7.24
C GLN A 321 -27.51 -3.61 7.57
N PRO A 322 -28.77 -3.41 8.02
CA PRO A 322 -29.65 -4.52 8.41
C PRO A 322 -30.03 -5.41 7.21
N ASP A 323 -29.92 -4.88 5.99
CA ASP A 323 -30.19 -5.61 4.75
C ASP A 323 -28.97 -6.38 4.22
N ALA A 324 -27.82 -6.34 4.92
CA ALA A 324 -26.64 -7.08 4.52
C ALA A 324 -26.92 -8.59 4.50
N THR A 325 -26.50 -9.25 3.43
CA THR A 325 -26.84 -10.66 3.19
C THR A 325 -25.64 -11.60 3.26
N VAL A 326 -25.90 -12.87 3.52
CA VAL A 326 -24.90 -13.94 3.40
C VAL A 326 -24.45 -14.10 1.94
N GLY A 327 -25.32 -13.78 0.96
CA GLY A 327 -24.94 -13.74 -0.45
C GLY A 327 -23.87 -12.71 -0.74
N GLU A 328 -24.00 -11.49 -0.21
CA GLU A 328 -22.97 -10.45 -0.34
C GLU A 328 -21.65 -10.87 0.32
N LEU A 329 -21.71 -11.49 1.50
CA LEU A 329 -20.52 -12.08 2.14
C LEU A 329 -19.85 -13.12 1.23
N ALA A 330 -20.61 -14.01 0.61
CA ALA A 330 -20.08 -15.02 -0.30
C ALA A 330 -19.39 -14.37 -1.53
N GLU A 331 -19.98 -13.32 -2.11
CA GLU A 331 -19.34 -12.58 -3.21
C GLU A 331 -18.00 -11.96 -2.78
N LEU A 332 -17.94 -11.38 -1.59
CA LEU A 332 -16.70 -10.81 -1.07
C LEU A 332 -15.64 -11.87 -0.78
N LEU A 333 -16.03 -13.01 -0.20
CA LEU A 333 -15.14 -14.16 0.05
C LEU A 333 -14.58 -14.75 -1.26
N ALA A 334 -15.43 -14.88 -2.28
CA ALA A 334 -15.01 -15.29 -3.62
C ALA A 334 -13.99 -14.30 -4.19
N ALA A 335 -14.25 -13.01 -4.04
CA ALA A 335 -13.41 -11.94 -4.58
C ALA A 335 -12.07 -11.76 -3.84
N ILE A 336 -11.92 -12.28 -2.63
CA ILE A 336 -10.63 -12.41 -1.91
C ILE A 336 -9.99 -13.81 -2.07
N GLY A 337 -10.58 -14.66 -2.92
CA GLY A 337 -10.03 -15.98 -3.27
C GLY A 337 -10.25 -17.08 -2.23
N ARG A 338 -11.12 -16.89 -1.23
CA ARG A 338 -11.33 -17.84 -0.13
C ARG A 338 -12.40 -18.89 -0.44
N LYS A 339 -12.05 -19.84 -1.32
CA LYS A 339 -12.92 -20.96 -1.70
C LYS A 339 -13.24 -21.91 -0.54
N ASP A 340 -12.30 -22.08 0.38
CA ASP A 340 -12.47 -22.85 1.60
C ASP A 340 -13.55 -22.27 2.53
N ALA A 341 -13.58 -20.94 2.67
CA ALA A 341 -14.62 -20.26 3.44
C ALA A 341 -16.00 -20.35 2.77
N LEU A 342 -16.05 -20.33 1.43
CA LEU A 342 -17.31 -20.53 0.69
C LEU A 342 -17.91 -21.92 0.95
N GLN A 343 -17.07 -22.96 1.02
CA GLN A 343 -17.53 -24.30 1.33
C GLN A 343 -18.12 -24.41 2.74
N VAL A 344 -17.55 -23.69 3.71
CA VAL A 344 -18.12 -23.62 5.07
C VAL A 344 -19.49 -22.93 5.07
N LEU A 345 -19.68 -21.89 4.25
CA LEU A 345 -20.98 -21.22 4.11
C LEU A 345 -22.07 -22.14 3.55
N GLU A 346 -21.73 -23.11 2.70
CA GLU A 346 -22.68 -24.14 2.23
C GLU A 346 -23.26 -24.98 3.37
N GLY A 347 -22.54 -25.11 4.49
CA GLY A 347 -23.04 -25.74 5.71
C GLY A 347 -24.29 -25.08 6.30
N LEU A 348 -24.51 -23.77 6.05
CA LEU A 348 -25.74 -23.07 6.48
C LEU A 348 -26.99 -23.60 5.76
N GLN A 349 -26.85 -24.26 4.61
CA GLN A 349 -27.97 -24.82 3.86
C GLN A 349 -28.44 -26.15 4.43
N GLN A 350 -27.58 -26.88 5.15
CA GLN A 350 -27.86 -28.23 5.64
C GLN A 350 -28.67 -28.26 6.96
N GLU A 351 -28.98 -27.09 7.52
CA GLU A 351 -29.82 -26.92 8.73
C GLU A 351 -31.30 -26.57 8.43
N VAL A 352 -31.73 -26.60 7.16
CA VAL A 352 -33.13 -26.43 6.75
C VAL A 352 -33.78 -27.79 6.52
#